data_AF-A0A8J2Q624-F1
#
_entry.id   AF-A0A8J2Q624-F1
#
_cell.length_a   1.000
_cell.length_b   1.000
_cell.length_c   1.000
_cell.angle_alpha   90.00
_cell.angle_beta   90.00
_cell.angle_gamma   90.00
#
_symmetry.space_group_name_H-M   'P 1'
#
loop_
_entity.id
_entity.type
_entity.pdbx_description
1 polymer ?
#
loop_
_entity_poly.entity_id
_entity_poly.type
_entity_poly.pdbx_seq_one_letter_code
_entity_poly.pdbx_strand_id
1 'polypeptide(L)'
;MLDLKLFCTKIPKCEFNVRWEACVGKSALRTLLEYRRLAGKAELTNEQRKLLWAYGHPRDMKEALQSMSIIYDLVVLQEHIFMITLDIINYYNADNVLYLELHVKPYMIDELSPEILLRKMIQAISFSKAEHGDMIIKILLIAELEESIEKVRDVIDLLLIFGKTHRNQNLPDSDIINGVEIVFVNSNENVMYQLQKIIEFIRRESDLTIVFNLAKMSYNFNLLHNILLLHPDRLCNAEILSESENQIDQHILIDRLLSMKLPIEFSYTVNRLSYTEDKKFIWRKYLHYLFSIQYPIILTTGYSMLLGCNLSDEYYQLATTMNLKPSDIYKLSLTTSFFTEKTPRIHRHNLFPFGQQYDEFAKLYKQENSIDFKLEILRNCQFFLSRPLNCKHKRRRRHIIDILYF
;
A
#
# COMPACT_ATOMS: atom_id res chain seq x y z
N MET A 1 18.53 20.31 19.61
CA MET A 1 18.37 18.90 19.18
C MET A 1 17.11 18.86 18.32
N LEU A 2 17.14 18.21 17.15
CA LEU A 2 15.96 18.14 16.28
C LEU A 2 14.89 17.27 16.95
N ASP A 3 13.67 17.75 17.06
CA ASP A 3 12.54 16.92 17.50
C ASP A 3 12.20 15.92 16.38
N LEU A 4 12.47 14.65 16.64
CA LEU A 4 12.26 13.56 15.69
C LEU A 4 10.79 13.39 15.32
N LYS A 5 9.87 13.59 16.27
CA LYS A 5 8.44 13.45 16.02
C LYS A 5 7.96 14.55 15.08
N LEU A 6 8.36 15.80 15.34
CA LEU A 6 8.08 16.93 14.46
C LEU A 6 8.70 16.72 13.07
N PHE A 7 9.92 16.18 13.00
CA PHE A 7 10.57 15.84 11.73
C PHE A 7 9.76 14.84 10.92
N CYS A 8 9.32 13.73 11.53
CA CYS A 8 8.46 12.74 10.88
C CYS A 8 7.12 13.34 10.42
N THR A 9 6.53 14.25 11.19
CA THR A 9 5.30 14.96 10.78
C THR A 9 5.54 15.82 9.53
N LYS A 10 6.68 16.52 9.45
CA LYS A 10 6.95 17.50 8.38
C LYS A 10 7.54 16.92 7.10
N ILE A 11 8.12 15.73 7.15
CA ILE A 11 8.71 15.12 5.96
C ILE A 11 7.61 14.81 4.92
N PRO A 12 7.85 15.10 3.62
CA PRO A 12 7.01 14.59 2.55
C PRO A 12 6.97 13.06 2.60
N LYS A 13 5.82 12.43 2.39
CA LYS A 13 5.66 10.97 2.49
C LYS A 13 4.83 10.41 1.34
N CYS A 14 4.99 9.12 1.07
CA CYS A 14 4.15 8.37 0.15
C CYS A 14 3.61 7.14 0.90
N GLU A 15 2.30 6.96 0.88
CA GLU A 15 1.56 5.90 1.54
C GLU A 15 1.01 4.93 0.48
N PHE A 16 1.35 3.65 0.63
CA PHE A 16 1.08 2.62 -0.37
C PHE A 16 0.05 1.58 0.08
N ASN A 17 -0.33 1.53 1.36
CA ASN A 17 -1.24 0.50 1.85
C ASN A 17 -2.18 1.05 2.91
N VAL A 18 -3.33 1.55 2.44
CA VAL A 18 -4.40 2.06 3.31
C VAL A 18 -5.66 1.26 3.07
N ARG A 19 -6.02 0.40 4.02
CA ARG A 19 -7.32 -0.29 4.00
C ARG A 19 -8.42 0.74 4.23
N TRP A 20 -9.25 0.97 3.22
CA TRP A 20 -10.29 1.99 3.26
C TRP A 20 -11.22 1.84 4.48
N GLU A 21 -11.65 0.62 4.78
CA GLU A 21 -12.53 0.29 5.90
C GLU A 21 -11.87 0.50 7.28
N ALA A 22 -10.54 0.44 7.34
CA ALA A 22 -9.79 0.60 8.58
C ALA A 22 -9.42 2.06 8.87
N CYS A 23 -9.82 2.97 7.99
CA CYS A 23 -9.46 4.39 8.06
C CYS A 23 -10.68 5.30 8.33
N VAL A 24 -11.80 4.72 8.76
CA VAL A 24 -13.00 5.49 9.11
C VAL A 24 -12.77 6.22 10.43
N GLY A 25 -12.65 7.54 10.37
CA GLY A 25 -12.43 8.38 11.55
C GLY A 25 -13.58 8.32 12.57
N LYS A 26 -13.27 8.65 13.83
CA LYS A 26 -14.26 8.67 14.93
C LYS A 26 -15.44 9.62 14.67
N SER A 27 -15.22 10.73 13.96
CA SER A 27 -16.28 11.66 13.53
C SER A 27 -17.23 11.02 12.52
N ALA A 28 -16.69 10.38 11.48
CA ALA A 28 -17.46 9.65 10.49
C ALA A 28 -18.24 8.51 11.15
N LEU A 29 -17.61 7.72 12.02
CA LEU A 29 -18.27 6.68 12.81
C LEU A 29 -19.50 7.19 13.57
N ARG A 30 -19.38 8.33 14.27
CA ARG A 30 -20.52 8.94 14.98
C ARG A 30 -21.65 9.33 14.03
N THR A 31 -21.31 9.88 12.86
CA THR A 31 -22.28 10.26 11.83
C THR A 31 -23.02 9.04 11.27
N LEU A 32 -22.30 7.94 10.99
CA LEU A 32 -22.89 6.69 10.52
C LEU A 32 -23.82 6.06 11.57
N LEU A 33 -23.42 6.08 12.85
CA LEU A 33 -24.24 5.58 13.96
C LEU A 33 -25.52 6.39 14.13
N GLU A 34 -25.43 7.72 14.05
CA GLU A 34 -26.59 8.60 14.16
C GLU A 34 -27.55 8.40 12.98
N TYR A 35 -27.04 8.28 11.75
CA TYR A 35 -27.85 7.94 10.59
C TYR A 35 -28.58 6.61 10.79
N ARG A 36 -27.87 5.58 11.24
CA ARG A 36 -28.44 4.25 11.49
C ARG A 36 -29.59 4.31 12.49
N ARG A 37 -29.44 5.11 13.56
CA ARG A 37 -30.47 5.36 14.58
C ARG A 37 -31.70 6.05 13.98
N LEU A 38 -31.50 7.09 13.18
CA LEU A 38 -32.59 7.83 12.53
C LEU A 38 -33.33 6.99 11.49
N ALA A 39 -32.62 6.09 10.80
CA ALA A 39 -33.20 5.16 9.82
C ALA A 39 -33.94 3.98 10.46
N GLY A 40 -34.01 3.90 11.79
CA GLY A 40 -34.71 2.82 12.50
C GLY A 40 -34.05 1.44 12.35
N LYS A 41 -32.78 1.37 11.95
CA LYS A 41 -32.03 0.10 11.88
C LYS A 41 -31.73 -0.39 13.30
N ALA A 42 -31.59 -1.71 13.44
CA ALA A 42 -31.32 -2.35 14.73
C ALA A 42 -30.07 -1.76 15.41
N GLU A 43 -30.16 -1.55 16.73
CA GLU A 43 -29.04 -1.11 17.54
C GLU A 43 -27.88 -2.10 17.47
N LEU A 44 -26.65 -1.59 17.62
CA LEU A 44 -25.49 -2.43 17.77
C LEU A 44 -25.58 -3.27 19.05
N THR A 45 -25.16 -4.52 18.96
CA THR A 45 -25.02 -5.41 20.11
C THR A 45 -23.99 -4.87 21.11
N ASN A 46 -24.05 -5.34 22.36
CA ASN A 46 -23.07 -4.95 23.37
C ASN A 46 -21.63 -5.27 22.95
N GLU A 47 -21.40 -6.39 22.24
CA GLU A 47 -20.08 -6.75 21.74
C GLU A 47 -19.62 -5.82 20.61
N GLN A 48 -20.50 -5.46 19.68
CA GLN A 48 -20.18 -4.47 18.63
C GLN A 48 -19.84 -3.10 19.23
N ARG A 49 -20.55 -2.68 20.29
CA ARG A 49 -20.24 -1.42 21.00
C ARG A 49 -18.88 -1.48 21.69
N LYS A 50 -18.52 -2.60 22.32
CA LYS A 50 -17.19 -2.79 22.93
C LYS A 50 -16.08 -2.73 21.88
N LEU A 51 -16.27 -3.38 20.73
CA LEU A 51 -15.31 -3.34 19.62
C LEU A 51 -15.11 -1.89 19.10
N LEU A 52 -16.20 -1.15 18.87
CA LEU A 52 -16.10 0.25 18.48
C LEU A 52 -15.49 1.16 19.56
N TRP A 53 -15.65 0.82 20.84
CA TRP A 53 -14.98 1.53 21.93
C TRP A 53 -13.46 1.34 21.89
N ALA A 54 -13.00 0.14 21.54
CA ALA A 54 -11.58 -0.17 21.34
C ALA A 54 -11.01 0.40 20.02
N TYR A 55 -11.84 1.00 19.15
CA TYR A 55 -11.40 1.55 17.86
C TYR A 55 -10.34 2.64 18.04
N GLY A 56 -9.17 2.41 17.42
CA GLY A 56 -7.97 3.23 17.54
C GLY A 56 -7.05 2.83 18.70
N HIS A 57 -7.46 1.93 19.59
CA HIS A 57 -6.59 1.40 20.66
C HIS A 57 -6.89 -0.09 20.91
N PRO A 58 -6.82 -0.96 19.88
CA PRO A 58 -7.08 -2.38 20.06
C PRO A 58 -5.95 -3.03 20.85
N ARG A 59 -6.27 -4.12 21.57
CA ARG A 59 -5.29 -4.91 22.32
C ARG A 59 -4.42 -5.77 21.42
N ASP A 60 -5.03 -6.32 20.37
CA ASP A 60 -4.38 -7.17 19.38
C ASP A 60 -5.04 -7.00 18.00
N MET A 61 -4.42 -7.58 16.97
CA MET A 61 -4.97 -7.52 15.62
C MET A 61 -6.29 -8.29 15.47
N LYS A 62 -6.58 -9.29 16.29
CA LYS A 62 -7.84 -10.05 16.19
C LYS A 62 -9.02 -9.16 16.58
N GLU A 63 -8.90 -8.41 17.66
CA GLU A 63 -9.88 -7.41 18.11
C GLU A 63 -10.04 -6.29 17.08
N ALA A 64 -8.93 -5.81 16.51
CA ALA A 64 -8.95 -4.78 15.47
C ALA A 64 -9.74 -5.26 14.23
N LEU A 65 -9.40 -6.43 13.68
CA LEU A 65 -10.01 -6.95 12.46
C LEU A 65 -11.52 -7.23 12.63
N GLN A 66 -11.97 -7.62 13.82
CA GLN A 66 -13.40 -7.77 14.13
C GLN A 66 -14.18 -6.47 14.04
N SER A 67 -13.53 -5.32 14.25
CA SER A 67 -14.20 -4.01 14.14
C SER A 67 -14.48 -3.62 12.68
N MET A 68 -13.73 -4.17 11.72
CA MET A 68 -13.89 -3.83 10.30
C MET A 68 -15.22 -4.32 9.72
N SER A 69 -15.71 -5.49 10.11
CA SER A 69 -17.03 -5.97 9.65
C SER A 69 -18.16 -5.03 10.09
N ILE A 70 -18.03 -4.44 11.29
CA ILE A 70 -19.00 -3.46 11.81
C ILE A 70 -19.01 -2.20 10.94
N ILE A 71 -17.85 -1.73 10.46
CA ILE A 71 -17.77 -0.56 9.58
C ILE A 71 -18.66 -0.75 8.36
N TYR A 72 -18.59 -1.93 7.76
CA TYR A 72 -19.38 -2.21 6.56
C TYR A 72 -20.88 -2.31 6.83
N ASP A 73 -21.29 -2.82 8.00
CA ASP A 73 -22.70 -2.78 8.44
C ASP A 73 -23.22 -1.35 8.70
N LEU A 74 -22.31 -0.39 8.91
CA LEU A 74 -22.63 1.03 9.12
C LEU A 74 -22.69 1.82 7.81
N VAL A 75 -21.96 1.40 6.77
CA VAL A 75 -21.93 2.05 5.46
C VAL A 75 -23.11 1.57 4.62
N VAL A 76 -24.20 2.34 4.65
CA VAL A 76 -25.46 1.94 4.00
C VAL A 76 -25.87 2.83 2.82
N LEU A 77 -25.29 4.03 2.70
CA LEU A 77 -25.58 4.99 1.63
C LEU A 77 -24.35 5.23 0.76
N GLN A 78 -24.60 5.59 -0.50
CA GLN A 78 -23.56 5.99 -1.45
C GLN A 78 -22.80 7.24 -0.97
N GLU A 79 -23.50 8.14 -0.29
CA GLU A 79 -22.98 9.38 0.27
C GLU A 79 -21.99 9.12 1.42
N HIS A 80 -22.18 8.03 2.17
CA HIS A 80 -21.24 7.62 3.20
C HIS A 80 -19.88 7.28 2.60
N ILE A 81 -19.86 6.58 1.46
CA ILE A 81 -18.64 6.23 0.74
C ILE A 81 -17.88 7.50 0.31
N PHE A 82 -18.61 8.46 -0.26
CA PHE A 82 -18.03 9.74 -0.69
C PHE A 82 -17.41 10.49 0.49
N MET A 83 -18.18 10.66 1.58
CA MET A 83 -17.74 11.36 2.79
C MET A 83 -16.51 10.70 3.43
N ILE A 84 -16.55 9.39 3.66
CA ILE A 84 -15.44 8.65 4.27
C ILE A 84 -14.18 8.77 3.41
N THR A 85 -14.31 8.63 2.09
CA THR A 85 -13.15 8.72 1.20
C THR A 85 -12.51 10.10 1.26
N LEU A 86 -13.32 11.17 1.30
CA LEU A 86 -12.82 12.53 1.43
C LEU A 86 -12.14 12.78 2.79
N ASP A 87 -12.72 12.27 3.88
CA ASP A 87 -12.12 12.36 5.22
C ASP A 87 -10.75 11.67 5.29
N ILE A 88 -10.61 10.49 4.67
CA ILE A 88 -9.33 9.77 4.59
C ILE A 88 -8.28 10.59 3.84
N ILE A 89 -8.65 11.17 2.69
CA ILE A 89 -7.74 11.99 1.89
C ILE A 89 -7.26 13.19 2.71
N ASN A 90 -8.19 13.90 3.36
CA ASN A 90 -7.89 15.05 4.21
C ASN A 90 -6.95 14.67 5.36
N TYR A 91 -7.16 13.51 5.97
CA TYR A 91 -6.32 13.00 7.05
C TYR A 91 -4.87 12.77 6.61
N TYR A 92 -4.65 12.07 5.50
CA TYR A 92 -3.29 11.80 5.01
C TYR A 92 -2.62 13.06 4.42
N ASN A 93 -3.39 13.96 3.79
CA ASN A 93 -2.86 15.24 3.35
C ASN A 93 -2.35 16.09 4.53
N ALA A 94 -3.10 16.11 5.65
CA ALA A 94 -2.67 16.80 6.88
C ALA A 94 -1.39 16.20 7.48
N ASP A 95 -1.09 14.93 7.17
CA ASP A 95 0.15 14.25 7.55
C ASP A 95 1.28 14.42 6.50
N ASN A 96 1.18 15.37 5.57
CA ASN A 96 2.15 15.63 4.48
C ASN A 96 2.37 14.41 3.56
N VAL A 97 1.34 13.62 3.30
CA VAL A 97 1.37 12.56 2.29
C VAL A 97 1.10 13.14 0.91
N LEU A 98 2.03 12.93 -0.01
CA LEU A 98 1.97 13.39 -1.41
C LEU A 98 1.41 12.33 -2.36
N TYR A 99 1.44 11.06 -1.95
CA TYR A 99 0.94 9.92 -2.71
C TYR A 99 0.19 8.97 -1.78
N LEU A 100 -1.03 8.61 -2.14
CA LEU A 100 -1.90 7.74 -1.34
C LEU A 100 -2.52 6.64 -2.20
N GLU A 101 -2.26 5.38 -1.85
CA GLU A 101 -2.97 4.22 -2.38
C GLU A 101 -3.99 3.68 -1.38
N LEU A 102 -5.27 3.77 -1.76
CA LEU A 102 -6.38 3.17 -1.03
C LEU A 102 -6.60 1.74 -1.51
N HIS A 103 -6.57 0.79 -0.60
CA HIS A 103 -6.85 -0.61 -0.84
C HIS A 103 -8.29 -0.89 -0.45
N VAL A 104 -9.10 -1.35 -1.41
CA VAL A 104 -10.54 -1.48 -1.26
C VAL A 104 -10.97 -2.88 -1.65
N LYS A 105 -11.74 -3.53 -0.78
CA LYS A 105 -12.41 -4.79 -1.13
C LYS A 105 -13.71 -4.46 -1.86
N PRO A 106 -13.84 -4.77 -3.16
CA PRO A 106 -15.10 -4.56 -3.87
C PRO A 106 -16.05 -5.71 -3.49
N TYR A 107 -17.16 -5.39 -2.85
CA TYR A 107 -18.21 -6.37 -2.57
C TYR A 107 -19.57 -5.68 -2.43
N MET A 108 -20.63 -6.47 -2.43
CA MET A 108 -21.99 -5.98 -2.24
C MET A 108 -22.21 -5.56 -0.78
N ILE A 109 -22.40 -4.27 -0.53
CA ILE A 109 -22.78 -3.77 0.80
C ILE A 109 -24.28 -3.47 0.78
N ASP A 110 -25.12 -4.39 1.29
CA ASP A 110 -26.58 -4.32 1.16
C ASP A 110 -27.01 -4.06 -0.31
N GLU A 111 -27.56 -2.87 -0.60
CA GLU A 111 -28.04 -2.43 -1.92
C GLU A 111 -26.94 -1.76 -2.78
N LEU A 112 -25.72 -1.62 -2.25
CA LEU A 112 -24.60 -0.96 -2.93
C LEU A 112 -23.79 -1.98 -3.72
N SER A 113 -23.83 -1.85 -5.05
CA SER A 113 -22.98 -2.66 -5.92
C SER A 113 -21.51 -2.25 -5.83
N PRO A 114 -20.56 -3.18 -6.09
CA PRO A 114 -19.15 -2.86 -6.21
C PRO A 114 -18.86 -1.71 -7.17
N GLU A 115 -19.61 -1.61 -8.27
CA GLU A 115 -19.46 -0.51 -9.23
C GLU A 115 -19.85 0.84 -8.63
N ILE A 116 -20.94 0.90 -7.87
CA ILE A 116 -21.40 2.11 -7.19
C ILE A 116 -20.36 2.55 -6.15
N LEU A 117 -19.82 1.60 -5.37
CA LEU A 117 -18.74 1.84 -4.42
C LEU A 117 -17.56 2.53 -5.11
N LEU A 118 -17.03 1.93 -6.19
CA LEU A 118 -15.88 2.48 -6.91
C LEU A 118 -16.19 3.84 -7.55
N ARG A 119 -17.36 4.02 -8.17
CA ARG A 119 -17.76 5.30 -8.76
C ARG A 119 -17.81 6.42 -7.73
N LYS A 120 -18.33 6.15 -6.53
CA LYS A 120 -18.40 7.15 -5.45
C LYS A 120 -17.03 7.49 -4.89
N MET A 121 -16.14 6.50 -4.77
CA MET A 121 -14.74 6.76 -4.39
C MET A 121 -14.00 7.60 -5.46
N ILE A 122 -14.15 7.25 -6.74
CA ILE A 122 -13.60 8.01 -7.87
C ILE A 122 -14.14 9.46 -7.86
N GLN A 123 -15.43 9.65 -7.59
CA GLN A 123 -16.04 10.96 -7.47
C GLN A 123 -15.42 11.77 -6.32
N ALA A 124 -15.24 11.17 -5.15
CA ALA A 124 -14.61 11.82 -3.99
C ALA A 124 -13.15 12.20 -4.26
N ILE A 125 -12.38 11.30 -4.88
CA ILE A 125 -10.99 11.57 -5.28
C ILE A 125 -10.94 12.72 -6.28
N SER A 126 -11.81 12.70 -7.30
CA SER A 126 -11.86 13.76 -8.31
C SER A 126 -12.26 15.10 -7.72
N PHE A 127 -13.17 15.11 -6.75
CA PHE A 127 -13.52 16.31 -5.98
C PHE A 127 -12.31 16.84 -5.18
N SER A 128 -11.60 15.94 -4.47
CA SER A 128 -10.46 16.31 -3.64
C SER A 128 -9.28 16.90 -4.40
N LYS A 129 -9.13 16.59 -5.70
CA LYS A 129 -8.06 17.16 -6.55
C LYS A 129 -8.14 18.68 -6.66
N ALA A 130 -9.32 19.28 -6.50
CA ALA A 130 -9.47 20.73 -6.50
C ALA A 130 -8.89 21.38 -5.22
N GLU A 131 -8.94 20.66 -4.09
CA GLU A 131 -8.48 21.13 -2.78
C GLU A 131 -7.00 20.77 -2.53
N HIS A 132 -6.58 19.58 -2.96
CA HIS A 132 -5.25 19.00 -2.70
C HIS A 132 -4.50 18.72 -3.99
N GLY A 133 -4.34 19.74 -4.84
CA GLY A 133 -3.84 19.59 -6.22
C GLY A 133 -2.46 18.91 -6.36
N ASP A 134 -1.64 18.90 -5.32
CA ASP A 134 -0.32 18.29 -5.30
C ASP A 134 -0.31 16.81 -4.89
N MET A 135 -1.39 16.33 -4.25
CA MET A 135 -1.51 14.97 -3.76
C MET A 135 -2.04 14.04 -4.86
N ILE A 136 -1.35 12.91 -5.08
CA ILE A 136 -1.78 11.88 -6.01
C ILE A 136 -2.49 10.78 -5.24
N ILE A 137 -3.70 10.44 -5.65
CA ILE A 137 -4.52 9.44 -4.98
C ILE A 137 -4.89 8.34 -5.98
N LYS A 138 -4.72 7.10 -5.55
CA LYS A 138 -4.93 5.88 -6.34
C LYS A 138 -5.73 4.86 -5.55
N ILE A 139 -6.34 3.92 -6.26
CA ILE A 139 -7.07 2.79 -5.68
C ILE A 139 -6.48 1.48 -6.20
N LEU A 140 -6.26 0.53 -5.29
CA LEU A 140 -6.02 -0.88 -5.59
C LEU A 140 -7.21 -1.71 -5.12
N LEU A 141 -7.68 -2.62 -5.97
CA LEU A 141 -8.77 -3.53 -5.62
C LEU A 141 -8.21 -4.78 -4.92
N ILE A 142 -8.83 -5.21 -3.84
CA ILE A 142 -8.41 -6.39 -3.08
C ILE A 142 -9.16 -7.61 -3.61
N ALA A 143 -8.42 -8.64 -4.04
CA ALA A 143 -8.93 -9.93 -4.44
C ALA A 143 -8.41 -11.03 -3.48
N GLU A 144 -9.31 -11.76 -2.82
CA GLU A 144 -8.93 -12.87 -1.95
C GLU A 144 -8.86 -14.17 -2.76
N LEU A 145 -7.68 -14.79 -2.76
CA LEU A 145 -7.42 -16.08 -3.38
C LEU A 145 -7.66 -17.20 -2.36
N GLU A 146 -8.79 -17.87 -2.52
CA GLU A 146 -9.21 -19.06 -1.78
C GLU A 146 -9.10 -20.29 -2.70
N GLU A 147 -9.86 -21.36 -2.41
CA GLU A 147 -9.81 -22.63 -3.15
C GLU A 147 -10.30 -22.53 -4.62
N SER A 148 -10.89 -21.40 -4.98
CA SER A 148 -11.43 -21.11 -6.31
C SER A 148 -10.98 -19.73 -6.80
N ILE A 149 -10.78 -19.60 -8.11
CA ILE A 149 -10.34 -18.36 -8.77
C ILE A 149 -11.48 -17.36 -9.00
N GLU A 150 -12.75 -17.76 -8.84
CA GLU A 150 -13.89 -16.96 -9.32
C GLU A 150 -13.95 -15.57 -8.65
N LYS A 151 -13.74 -15.49 -7.32
CA LYS A 151 -13.67 -14.19 -6.62
C LYS A 151 -12.59 -13.28 -7.18
N VAL A 152 -11.44 -13.85 -7.59
CA VAL A 152 -10.37 -13.07 -8.22
C VAL A 152 -10.83 -12.58 -9.58
N ARG A 153 -11.47 -13.43 -10.40
CA ARG A 153 -12.00 -13.03 -11.71
C ARG A 153 -13.00 -11.88 -11.61
N ASP A 154 -13.95 -11.95 -10.67
CA ASP A 154 -14.93 -10.88 -10.47
C ASP A 154 -14.26 -9.52 -10.18
N VAL A 155 -13.20 -9.53 -9.36
CA VAL A 155 -12.43 -8.32 -9.06
C VAL A 155 -11.63 -7.85 -10.28
N ILE A 156 -11.05 -8.78 -11.04
CA ILE A 156 -10.30 -8.43 -12.26
C ILE A 156 -11.22 -7.86 -13.34
N ASP A 157 -12.46 -8.34 -13.46
CA ASP A 157 -13.42 -7.77 -14.41
C ASP A 157 -13.72 -6.30 -14.07
N LEU A 158 -13.97 -6.00 -12.79
CA LEU A 158 -14.11 -4.61 -12.31
C LEU A 158 -12.84 -3.79 -12.57
N LEU A 159 -11.66 -4.37 -12.29
CA LEU A 159 -10.37 -3.73 -12.52
C LEU A 159 -10.19 -3.34 -13.99
N LEU A 160 -10.57 -4.19 -14.93
CA LEU A 160 -10.41 -3.93 -16.37
C LEU A 160 -11.43 -2.91 -16.89
N ILE A 161 -12.61 -2.82 -16.26
CA ILE A 161 -13.62 -1.80 -16.56
C ILE A 161 -13.12 -0.42 -16.14
N PHE A 162 -12.65 -0.26 -14.89
CA PHE A 162 -12.32 1.05 -14.34
C PHE A 162 -10.84 1.44 -14.44
N GLY A 163 -9.94 0.48 -14.55
CA GLY A 163 -8.50 0.69 -14.58
C GLY A 163 -7.95 1.13 -15.93
N LYS A 164 -6.70 1.59 -15.91
CA LYS A 164 -5.95 2.02 -17.09
C LYS A 164 -5.51 0.84 -17.95
N THR A 165 -6.42 0.34 -18.77
CA THR A 165 -6.12 -0.65 -19.82
C THR A 165 -5.78 0.03 -21.14
N HIS A 166 -5.17 -0.70 -22.09
CA HIS A 166 -4.94 -0.16 -23.44
C HIS A 166 -6.23 0.34 -24.12
N ARG A 167 -7.40 -0.18 -23.72
CA ARG A 167 -8.72 0.21 -24.23
C ARG A 167 -9.26 1.49 -23.56
N ASN A 168 -9.00 1.65 -22.26
CA ASN A 168 -9.62 2.69 -21.43
C ASN A 168 -8.67 3.84 -21.07
N GLN A 169 -7.41 3.82 -21.53
CA GLN A 169 -6.34 4.79 -21.18
C GLN A 169 -6.64 6.28 -21.42
N ASN A 170 -7.69 6.62 -22.17
CA ASN A 170 -8.07 8.00 -22.47
C ASN A 170 -9.20 8.53 -21.59
N LEU A 171 -9.75 7.71 -20.68
CA LEU A 171 -10.79 8.16 -19.76
C LEU A 171 -10.13 8.98 -18.63
N PRO A 172 -10.73 10.13 -18.23
CA PRO A 172 -10.13 11.01 -17.22
C PRO A 172 -9.91 10.33 -15.87
N ASP A 173 -10.75 9.34 -15.55
CA ASP A 173 -10.76 8.65 -14.27
C ASP A 173 -10.03 7.30 -14.30
N SER A 174 -9.62 6.80 -15.48
CA SER A 174 -8.96 5.49 -15.57
C SER A 174 -7.62 5.45 -14.85
N ASP A 175 -7.03 6.62 -14.62
CA ASP A 175 -5.79 6.77 -13.88
C ASP A 175 -5.98 6.68 -12.36
N ILE A 176 -7.21 6.63 -11.82
CA ILE A 176 -7.42 6.52 -10.37
C ILE A 176 -7.27 5.05 -9.92
N ILE A 177 -7.84 4.10 -10.67
CA ILE A 177 -7.68 2.67 -10.37
C ILE A 177 -6.34 2.18 -10.95
N ASN A 178 -5.39 1.90 -10.07
CA ASN A 178 -4.00 1.59 -10.41
C ASN A 178 -3.73 0.07 -10.48
N GLY A 179 -4.51 -0.75 -9.80
CA GLY A 179 -4.15 -2.17 -9.75
C GLY A 179 -4.97 -3.04 -8.85
N VAL A 180 -4.39 -4.22 -8.57
CA VAL A 180 -4.99 -5.24 -7.73
C VAL A 180 -3.98 -5.71 -6.68
N GLU A 181 -4.49 -5.91 -5.48
CA GLU A 181 -3.83 -6.69 -4.44
C GLU A 181 -4.45 -8.08 -4.37
N ILE A 182 -3.63 -9.12 -4.49
CA ILE A 182 -4.06 -10.51 -4.33
C ILE A 182 -3.65 -10.98 -2.93
N VAL A 183 -4.64 -11.32 -2.11
CA VAL A 183 -4.47 -11.83 -0.75
C VAL A 183 -4.53 -13.35 -0.79
N PHE A 184 -3.46 -14.02 -0.42
CA PHE A 184 -3.39 -15.48 -0.42
C PHE A 184 -3.96 -16.04 0.88
N VAL A 185 -5.09 -16.75 0.80
CA VAL A 185 -5.79 -17.33 1.96
C VAL A 185 -5.61 -18.85 1.97
N ASN A 186 -6.04 -19.53 0.91
CA ASN A 186 -5.87 -20.96 0.73
C ASN A 186 -5.74 -21.26 -0.76
N SER A 187 -4.56 -21.58 -1.24
CA SER A 187 -4.31 -21.79 -2.67
C SER A 187 -3.75 -23.19 -2.94
N ASN A 188 -4.32 -23.88 -3.91
CA ASN A 188 -3.80 -25.13 -4.45
C ASN A 188 -3.11 -24.92 -5.81
N GLU A 189 -2.42 -25.94 -6.32
CA GLU A 189 -1.65 -25.86 -7.57
C GLU A 189 -2.50 -25.47 -8.79
N ASN A 190 -3.74 -25.96 -8.88
CA ASN A 190 -4.65 -25.65 -9.99
C ASN A 190 -5.02 -24.16 -10.00
N VAL A 191 -5.37 -23.62 -8.83
CA VAL A 191 -5.68 -22.19 -8.66
C VAL A 191 -4.47 -21.33 -9.01
N MET A 192 -3.26 -21.74 -8.63
CA MET A 192 -2.02 -21.03 -8.99
C MET A 192 -1.78 -20.97 -10.50
N TYR A 193 -2.03 -22.06 -11.22
CA TYR A 193 -1.93 -22.08 -12.69
C TYR A 193 -2.95 -21.14 -13.36
N GLN A 194 -4.17 -21.07 -12.83
CA GLN A 194 -5.19 -20.13 -13.32
C GLN A 194 -4.83 -18.68 -13.01
N LEU A 195 -4.30 -18.42 -11.82
CA LEU A 195 -3.82 -17.11 -11.41
C LEU A 195 -2.69 -16.61 -12.32
N GLN A 196 -1.75 -17.49 -12.68
CA GLN A 196 -0.67 -17.15 -13.60
C GLN A 196 -1.22 -16.62 -14.93
N LYS A 197 -2.22 -17.30 -15.52
CA LYS A 197 -2.86 -16.85 -16.76
C LYS A 197 -3.52 -15.48 -16.63
N ILE A 198 -4.17 -15.22 -15.50
CA ILE A 198 -4.80 -13.92 -15.20
C ILE A 198 -3.73 -12.82 -15.12
N ILE A 199 -2.64 -13.07 -14.42
CA ILE A 199 -1.53 -12.11 -14.29
C ILE A 199 -0.90 -11.83 -15.66
N GLU A 200 -0.59 -12.86 -16.45
CA GLU A 200 -0.05 -12.72 -17.80
C GLU A 200 -0.99 -11.89 -18.70
N PHE A 201 -2.30 -12.10 -18.56
CA PHE A 201 -3.31 -11.33 -19.28
C PHE A 201 -3.31 -9.85 -18.84
N ILE A 202 -3.36 -9.55 -17.53
CA ILE A 202 -3.32 -8.17 -17.01
C ILE A 202 -2.07 -7.45 -17.52
N ARG A 203 -0.90 -8.11 -17.47
CA ARG A 203 0.37 -7.57 -17.95
C ARG A 203 0.40 -7.31 -19.46
N ARG A 204 -0.34 -8.09 -20.25
CA ARG A 204 -0.43 -7.89 -21.70
C ARG A 204 -1.39 -6.75 -22.06
N GLU A 205 -2.50 -6.65 -21.33
CA GLU A 205 -3.59 -5.71 -21.66
C GLU A 205 -3.50 -4.37 -20.92
N SER A 206 -2.59 -4.21 -19.96
CA SER A 206 -2.50 -3.00 -19.13
C SER A 206 -1.12 -2.81 -18.49
N ASP A 207 -0.91 -1.61 -17.92
CA ASP A 207 0.24 -1.30 -17.08
C ASP A 207 -0.10 -1.35 -15.57
N LEU A 208 -1.21 -2.02 -15.21
CA LEU A 208 -1.73 -2.07 -13.85
C LEU A 208 -0.75 -2.74 -12.89
N THR A 209 -0.71 -2.21 -11.67
CA THR A 209 0.12 -2.70 -10.57
C THR A 209 -0.49 -3.97 -9.98
N ILE A 210 0.34 -4.97 -9.68
CA ILE A 210 -0.05 -6.23 -9.02
C ILE A 210 0.73 -6.35 -7.73
N VAL A 211 0.04 -6.38 -6.61
CA VAL A 211 0.61 -6.49 -5.27
C VAL A 211 0.17 -7.81 -4.64
N PHE A 212 1.08 -8.51 -3.97
CA PHE A 212 0.74 -9.75 -3.27
C PHE A 212 0.80 -9.56 -1.76
N ASN A 213 -0.25 -10.02 -1.07
CA ASN A 213 -0.33 -9.96 0.38
C ASN A 213 -0.31 -11.37 0.97
N LEU A 214 0.66 -11.60 1.86
CA LEU A 214 0.94 -12.90 2.44
C LEU A 214 0.41 -13.05 3.88
N ALA A 215 -0.36 -12.08 4.39
CA ALA A 215 -0.79 -12.01 5.80
C ALA A 215 -1.55 -13.24 6.31
N LYS A 216 -2.33 -13.90 5.44
CA LYS A 216 -3.20 -15.03 5.81
C LYS A 216 -2.57 -16.39 5.50
N MET A 217 -1.35 -16.42 4.97
CA MET A 217 -0.68 -17.65 4.59
C MET A 217 -0.07 -18.37 5.79
N SER A 218 -0.01 -19.70 5.70
CA SER A 218 0.89 -20.54 6.50
C SER A 218 2.19 -20.78 5.73
N TYR A 219 3.28 -21.00 6.47
CA TYR A 219 4.60 -21.16 5.85
C TYR A 219 4.62 -22.43 4.98
N ASN A 220 4.88 -22.25 3.69
CA ASN A 220 5.09 -23.33 2.73
C ASN A 220 6.08 -22.85 1.67
N PHE A 221 7.30 -23.38 1.72
CA PHE A 221 8.39 -22.96 0.83
C PHE A 221 8.01 -23.05 -0.66
N ASN A 222 7.49 -24.20 -1.11
CA ASN A 222 7.16 -24.43 -2.52
C ASN A 222 6.11 -23.43 -3.02
N LEU A 223 5.08 -23.18 -2.22
CA LEU A 223 4.04 -22.22 -2.56
C LEU A 223 4.57 -20.78 -2.56
N LEU A 224 5.33 -20.37 -1.54
CA LEU A 224 5.95 -19.05 -1.47
C LEU A 224 6.90 -18.81 -2.66
N HIS A 225 7.71 -19.82 -3.00
CA HIS A 225 8.59 -19.76 -4.17
C HIS A 225 7.78 -19.59 -5.46
N ASN A 226 6.72 -20.38 -5.66
CA ASN A 226 5.84 -20.27 -6.82
C ASN A 226 5.14 -18.91 -6.91
N ILE A 227 4.71 -18.33 -5.78
CA ILE A 227 4.14 -16.98 -5.72
C ILE A 227 5.17 -15.96 -6.21
N LEU A 228 6.42 -16.02 -5.74
CA LEU A 228 7.47 -15.11 -6.19
C LEU A 228 7.82 -15.27 -7.69
N LEU A 229 7.60 -16.45 -8.28
CA LEU A 229 7.76 -16.68 -9.72
C LEU A 229 6.69 -15.96 -10.57
N LEU A 230 5.58 -15.52 -9.98
CA LEU A 230 4.55 -14.75 -10.69
C LEU A 230 4.91 -13.26 -10.87
N HIS A 231 6.07 -12.82 -10.37
CA HIS A 231 6.60 -11.47 -10.56
C HIS A 231 5.62 -10.34 -10.18
N PRO A 232 5.17 -10.28 -8.92
CA PRO A 232 4.42 -9.11 -8.44
C PRO A 232 5.28 -7.84 -8.49
N ASP A 233 4.63 -6.68 -8.48
CA ASP A 233 5.32 -5.38 -8.40
C ASP A 233 5.78 -5.08 -6.97
N ARG A 234 5.03 -5.52 -5.95
CA ARG A 234 5.33 -5.33 -4.51
C ARG A 234 4.76 -6.47 -3.66
N LEU A 235 5.24 -6.60 -2.42
CA LEU A 235 4.68 -7.49 -1.40
C LEU A 235 4.13 -6.70 -0.20
N CYS A 236 3.03 -7.17 0.38
CA CYS A 236 2.51 -6.72 1.68
C CYS A 236 2.59 -7.87 2.69
N ASN A 237 2.79 -7.50 3.97
CA ASN A 237 2.73 -8.43 5.10
C ASN A 237 3.57 -9.71 4.84
N ALA A 238 4.82 -9.49 4.44
CA ALA A 238 5.73 -10.52 3.97
C ALA A 238 6.59 -11.12 5.10
N GLU A 239 6.20 -10.92 6.36
CA GLU A 239 6.95 -11.37 7.54
C GLU A 239 7.07 -12.90 7.59
N ILE A 240 6.14 -13.61 6.97
CA ILE A 240 6.19 -15.07 6.80
C ILE A 240 7.48 -15.55 6.11
N LEU A 241 8.13 -14.70 5.30
CA LEU A 241 9.41 -15.00 4.65
C LEU A 241 10.57 -15.11 5.66
N SER A 242 10.37 -14.62 6.89
CA SER A 242 11.33 -14.72 7.99
C SER A 242 11.11 -15.94 8.89
N GLU A 243 10.02 -16.70 8.71
CA GLU A 243 9.61 -17.79 9.60
C GLU A 243 10.18 -19.17 9.23
N SER A 244 11.06 -19.28 8.23
CA SER A 244 11.67 -20.56 7.83
C SER A 244 12.59 -21.12 8.92
N GLU A 245 12.35 -22.37 9.33
CA GLU A 245 13.28 -23.14 10.17
C GLU A 245 14.45 -23.72 9.38
N ASN A 246 14.26 -23.94 8.07
CA ASN A 246 15.30 -24.44 7.17
C ASN A 246 16.11 -23.28 6.58
N GLN A 247 17.41 -23.25 6.89
CA GLN A 247 18.33 -22.22 6.41
C GLN A 247 18.46 -22.21 4.88
N ILE A 248 18.41 -23.36 4.21
CA ILE A 248 18.54 -23.46 2.75
C ILE A 248 17.35 -22.78 2.07
N ASP A 249 16.14 -23.12 2.51
CA ASP A 249 14.89 -22.55 1.98
C ASP A 249 14.86 -21.03 2.20
N GLN A 250 15.30 -20.58 3.38
CA GLN A 250 15.39 -19.17 3.71
C GLN A 250 16.36 -18.43 2.78
N HIS A 251 17.54 -19.00 2.52
CA HIS A 251 18.52 -18.44 1.60
C HIS A 251 17.95 -18.32 0.18
N ILE A 252 17.28 -19.35 -0.33
CA ILE A 252 16.66 -19.33 -1.66
C ILE A 252 15.60 -18.23 -1.77
N LEU A 253 14.74 -18.09 -0.77
CA LEU A 253 13.72 -17.03 -0.75
C LEU A 253 14.34 -15.64 -0.68
N ILE A 254 15.35 -15.43 0.18
CA ILE A 254 16.05 -14.15 0.32
C ILE A 254 16.81 -13.80 -0.97
N ASP A 255 17.54 -14.73 -1.56
CA ASP A 255 18.25 -14.52 -2.83
C ASP A 255 17.27 -14.17 -3.95
N ARG A 256 16.09 -14.79 -3.95
CA ARG A 256 15.03 -14.46 -4.90
C ARG A 256 14.49 -13.04 -4.68
N LEU A 257 14.19 -12.66 -3.45
CA LEU A 257 13.75 -11.31 -3.10
C LEU A 257 14.80 -10.26 -3.50
N LEU A 258 16.09 -10.52 -3.20
CA LEU A 258 17.20 -9.64 -3.52
C LEU A 258 17.44 -9.52 -5.02
N SER A 259 17.36 -10.62 -5.77
CA SER A 259 17.50 -10.61 -7.22
C SER A 259 16.34 -9.90 -7.92
N MET A 260 15.14 -9.98 -7.36
CA MET A 260 13.96 -9.27 -7.87
C MET A 260 13.90 -7.80 -7.42
N LYS A 261 14.60 -7.44 -6.34
CA LYS A 261 14.52 -6.14 -5.65
C LYS A 261 13.07 -5.72 -5.39
N LEU A 262 12.28 -6.67 -4.94
CA LEU A 262 10.85 -6.55 -4.80
C LEU A 262 10.52 -5.71 -3.55
N PRO A 263 9.92 -4.51 -3.68
CA PRO A 263 9.63 -3.68 -2.52
C PRO A 263 8.65 -4.38 -1.56
N ILE A 264 8.94 -4.29 -0.26
CA ILE A 264 8.08 -4.82 0.80
C ILE A 264 7.40 -3.66 1.51
N GLU A 265 6.08 -3.64 1.48
CA GLU A 265 5.23 -2.78 2.29
C GLU A 265 5.21 -3.31 3.72
N PHE A 266 5.61 -2.46 4.66
CA PHE A 266 5.84 -2.78 6.05
C PHE A 266 5.06 -1.82 6.96
N SER A 267 4.34 -2.38 7.93
CA SER A 267 3.69 -1.61 9.00
C SER A 267 4.24 -2.05 10.36
N TYR A 268 4.85 -1.11 11.08
CA TYR A 268 5.40 -1.36 12.40
C TYR A 268 4.28 -1.66 13.40
N THR A 269 3.21 -0.88 13.38
CA THR A 269 2.10 -1.04 14.34
C THR A 269 1.37 -2.37 14.14
N VAL A 270 1.08 -2.74 12.90
CA VAL A 270 0.47 -4.05 12.59
C VAL A 270 1.35 -5.18 13.10
N ASN A 271 2.64 -5.18 12.76
CA ASN A 271 3.55 -6.25 13.19
C ASN A 271 3.73 -6.31 14.71
N ARG A 272 3.74 -5.16 15.39
CA ARG A 272 3.78 -5.12 16.85
C ARG A 272 2.55 -5.77 17.50
N LEU A 273 1.37 -5.64 16.88
CA LEU A 273 0.09 -6.16 17.39
C LEU A 273 -0.25 -7.57 16.91
N SER A 274 0.30 -8.01 15.77
CA SER A 274 0.09 -9.35 15.20
C SER A 274 0.88 -10.44 15.94
N TYR A 275 2.05 -10.11 16.47
CA TYR A 275 3.01 -11.09 16.97
C TYR A 275 3.03 -11.22 18.50
N THR A 276 3.14 -12.46 18.98
CA THR A 276 3.48 -12.77 20.37
C THR A 276 4.91 -12.29 20.69
N GLU A 277 5.24 -12.07 21.97
CA GLU A 277 6.57 -11.56 22.37
C GLU A 277 7.73 -12.35 21.76
N ASP A 278 7.63 -13.69 21.69
CA ASP A 278 8.67 -14.55 21.12
C ASP A 278 8.89 -14.30 19.61
N LYS A 279 7.81 -14.07 18.87
CA LYS A 279 7.89 -13.78 17.42
C LYS A 279 8.29 -12.33 17.14
N LYS A 280 8.12 -11.40 18.10
CA LYS A 280 8.55 -10.00 17.93
C LYS A 280 10.05 -9.85 17.70
N PHE A 281 10.85 -10.71 18.33
CA PHE A 281 12.29 -10.70 18.15
C PHE A 281 12.70 -11.10 16.72
N ILE A 282 12.04 -12.10 16.14
CA ILE A 282 12.37 -12.67 14.83
C ILE A 282 12.19 -11.63 13.73
N TRP A 283 11.00 -11.03 13.63
CA TRP A 283 10.74 -10.05 12.56
C TRP A 283 11.57 -8.78 12.74
N ARG A 284 11.89 -8.35 13.97
CA ARG A 284 12.78 -7.21 14.22
C ARG A 284 14.19 -7.48 13.71
N LYS A 285 14.73 -8.67 13.98
CA LYS A 285 16.04 -9.10 13.47
C LYS A 285 16.04 -9.15 11.94
N TYR A 286 14.97 -9.69 11.34
CA TYR A 286 14.79 -9.72 9.90
C TYR A 286 14.74 -8.30 9.31
N LEU A 287 13.99 -7.39 9.93
CA LEU A 287 13.93 -5.99 9.54
C LEU A 287 15.30 -5.31 9.61
N HIS A 288 16.04 -5.49 10.71
CA HIS A 288 17.42 -4.99 10.84
C HIS A 288 18.33 -5.51 9.72
N TYR A 289 18.22 -6.79 9.38
CA TYR A 289 18.97 -7.38 8.28
C TYR A 289 18.61 -6.72 6.94
N LEU A 290 17.32 -6.58 6.62
CA LEU A 290 16.86 -5.91 5.41
C LEU A 290 17.35 -4.45 5.31
N PHE A 291 17.33 -3.69 6.41
CA PHE A 291 17.91 -2.34 6.44
C PHE A 291 19.43 -2.35 6.23
N SER A 292 20.15 -3.30 6.82
CA SER A 292 21.62 -3.39 6.69
C SER A 292 22.09 -3.62 5.26
N ILE A 293 21.29 -4.32 4.45
CA ILE A 293 21.56 -4.59 3.03
C ILE A 293 20.88 -3.58 2.09
N GLN A 294 20.29 -2.50 2.65
CA GLN A 294 19.57 -1.46 1.91
C GLN A 294 18.43 -2.02 1.03
N TYR A 295 17.71 -3.01 1.55
CA TYR A 295 16.56 -3.61 0.87
C TYR A 295 15.42 -2.59 0.67
N PRO A 296 14.68 -2.62 -0.45
CA PRO A 296 13.56 -1.70 -0.68
C PRO A 296 12.39 -1.99 0.28
N ILE A 297 12.26 -1.16 1.31
CA ILE A 297 11.15 -1.20 2.27
C ILE A 297 10.29 0.06 2.09
N ILE A 298 8.97 -0.12 2.11
CA ILE A 298 7.97 0.94 2.04
C ILE A 298 7.22 0.95 3.37
N LEU A 299 7.31 2.06 4.12
CA LEU A 299 6.52 2.19 5.34
C LEU A 299 5.06 2.51 5.01
N THR A 300 4.17 1.83 5.70
CA THR A 300 2.72 1.94 5.52
C THR A 300 2.00 1.88 6.85
N THR A 301 0.83 2.49 6.91
CA THR A 301 -0.05 2.40 8.08
C THR A 301 -0.87 1.12 8.09
N GLY A 302 -1.33 0.63 6.93
CA GLY A 302 -2.22 -0.53 6.79
C GLY A 302 -3.63 -0.26 7.30
N TYR A 303 -3.76 -0.05 8.61
CA TYR A 303 -5.02 0.02 9.35
C TYR A 303 -5.07 1.27 10.26
N SER A 304 -4.72 2.45 9.73
CA SER A 304 -4.40 3.67 10.51
C SER A 304 -5.39 4.01 11.64
N MET A 305 -6.61 4.46 11.33
CA MET A 305 -7.59 4.89 12.33
C MET A 305 -8.04 3.76 13.25
N LEU A 306 -8.12 2.54 12.70
CA LEU A 306 -8.44 1.34 13.45
C LEU A 306 -7.39 1.04 14.53
N LEU A 307 -6.11 1.28 14.26
CA LEU A 307 -4.98 1.06 15.18
C LEU A 307 -4.53 2.33 15.92
N GLY A 308 -5.09 3.49 15.57
CA GLY A 308 -4.79 4.78 16.19
C GLY A 308 -3.41 5.33 15.84
N CYS A 309 -2.91 5.06 14.64
CA CYS A 309 -1.65 5.61 14.14
C CYS A 309 -1.85 6.41 12.84
N ASN A 310 -0.92 7.32 12.57
CA ASN A 310 -0.71 7.92 11.24
C ASN A 310 0.65 7.46 10.67
N LEU A 311 0.96 7.86 9.44
CA LEU A 311 2.20 7.44 8.81
C LEU A 311 3.42 8.07 9.49
N SER A 312 3.32 9.30 9.98
CA SER A 312 4.39 9.91 10.79
C SER A 312 4.71 9.12 12.06
N ASP A 313 3.71 8.52 12.71
CA ASP A 313 3.91 7.62 13.86
C ASP A 313 4.68 6.36 13.42
N GLU A 314 4.38 5.77 12.27
CA GLU A 314 5.12 4.60 11.75
C GLU A 314 6.61 4.93 11.51
N TYR A 315 6.90 6.08 10.87
CA TYR A 315 8.27 6.55 10.67
C TYR A 315 8.98 6.80 12.01
N TYR A 316 8.30 7.44 12.95
CA TYR A 316 8.85 7.71 14.29
C TYR A 316 9.15 6.41 15.05
N GLN A 317 8.21 5.46 15.10
CA GLN A 317 8.38 4.18 15.79
C GLN A 317 9.51 3.35 15.20
N LEU A 318 9.61 3.29 13.87
CA LEU A 318 10.73 2.65 13.20
C LEU A 318 12.04 3.32 13.62
N ALA A 319 12.11 4.65 13.51
CA ALA A 319 13.33 5.39 13.80
C ALA A 319 13.82 5.20 15.23
N THR A 320 12.91 5.23 16.21
CA THR A 320 13.27 5.00 17.61
C THR A 320 13.69 3.55 17.86
N THR A 321 13.06 2.57 17.20
CA THR A 321 13.37 1.15 17.39
C THR A 321 14.71 0.77 16.76
N MET A 322 15.00 1.32 15.58
CA MET A 322 16.19 1.03 14.80
C MET A 322 17.34 2.02 15.06
N ASN A 323 17.13 3.02 15.94
CA ASN A 323 18.04 4.12 16.22
C ASN A 323 18.50 4.88 14.94
N LEU A 324 17.55 5.15 14.04
CA LEU A 324 17.80 5.84 12.77
C LEU A 324 17.97 7.33 12.98
N LYS A 325 18.88 7.92 12.19
CA LYS A 325 19.05 9.38 12.14
C LYS A 325 17.98 10.00 11.24
N PRO A 326 17.70 11.31 11.39
CA PRO A 326 16.82 12.04 10.47
C PRO A 326 17.19 11.88 8.99
N SER A 327 18.48 11.75 8.67
CA SER A 327 18.97 11.49 7.32
C SER A 327 18.54 10.13 6.76
N ASP A 328 18.49 9.10 7.60
CA ASP A 328 18.08 7.75 7.21
C ASP A 328 16.58 7.72 6.93
N ILE A 329 15.78 8.40 7.77
CA ILE A 329 14.33 8.59 7.60
C ILE A 329 14.04 9.38 6.32
N TYR A 330 14.82 10.44 6.07
CA TYR A 330 14.72 11.22 4.85
C TYR A 330 15.01 10.37 3.61
N LYS A 331 16.11 9.62 3.62
CA LYS A 331 16.47 8.69 2.55
C LYS A 331 15.37 7.65 2.33
N LEU A 332 14.82 7.08 3.40
CA LEU A 332 13.74 6.09 3.33
C LEU A 332 12.51 6.68 2.62
N SER A 333 12.01 7.83 3.09
CA SER A 333 10.83 8.46 2.46
C SER A 333 11.08 8.84 1.00
N LEU A 334 12.23 9.43 0.70
CA LEU A 334 12.60 9.77 -0.68
C LEU A 334 12.68 8.53 -1.57
N THR A 335 13.27 7.45 -1.06
CA THR A 335 13.31 6.14 -1.75
C THR A 335 11.90 5.67 -2.05
N THR A 336 10.99 5.78 -1.08
CA THR A 336 9.60 5.38 -1.23
C THR A 336 8.87 6.14 -2.34
N SER A 337 9.18 7.41 -2.55
CA SER A 337 8.61 8.22 -3.66
C SER A 337 8.92 7.65 -5.06
N PHE A 338 10.03 6.92 -5.20
CA PHE A 338 10.42 6.31 -6.48
C PHE A 338 9.59 5.08 -6.84
N PHE A 339 8.85 4.50 -5.88
CA PHE A 339 7.96 3.37 -6.14
C PHE A 339 6.58 3.78 -6.68
N THR A 340 6.34 5.09 -6.84
CA THR A 340 5.08 5.60 -7.43
C THR A 340 5.05 5.39 -8.95
N GLU A 341 3.85 5.29 -9.54
CA GLU A 341 3.66 5.14 -11.00
C GLU A 341 4.29 6.26 -11.85
N LYS A 342 4.56 7.41 -11.23
CA LYS A 342 5.14 8.57 -11.91
C LYS A 342 6.67 8.55 -11.81
N THR A 343 7.33 7.52 -12.35
CA THR A 343 8.70 7.78 -12.83
C THR A 343 8.58 8.78 -13.99
N PRO A 344 9.16 9.99 -13.89
CA PRO A 344 8.77 11.09 -14.76
C PRO A 344 8.98 10.78 -16.24
N ARG A 345 8.04 11.26 -17.07
CA ARG A 345 8.40 11.60 -18.45
C ARG A 345 9.53 12.60 -18.35
N ILE A 346 10.65 12.34 -19.02
CA ILE A 346 11.77 13.29 -19.15
C ILE A 346 11.29 14.48 -20.00
N HIS A 347 10.44 15.32 -19.43
CA HIS A 347 10.12 16.64 -19.93
C HIS A 347 10.90 17.61 -19.07
N ARG A 348 12.15 17.84 -19.49
CA ARG A 348 13.11 18.93 -19.23
C ARG A 348 13.29 19.53 -17.81
N HIS A 349 12.42 19.32 -16.82
CA HIS A 349 12.49 20.03 -15.54
C HIS A 349 12.29 19.19 -14.27
N ASN A 350 11.61 18.03 -14.29
CA ASN A 350 11.41 17.22 -13.08
C ASN A 350 11.89 15.77 -13.28
N LEU A 351 13.14 15.47 -12.88
CA LEU A 351 13.76 14.13 -12.95
C LEU A 351 13.25 13.18 -11.85
N PHE A 352 12.67 13.71 -10.77
CA PHE A 352 12.28 12.92 -9.59
C PHE A 352 10.80 13.19 -9.23
N PRO A 353 10.03 12.16 -8.85
CA PRO A 353 8.68 12.34 -8.30
C PRO A 353 8.74 13.28 -7.09
N PHE A 354 7.85 14.27 -7.06
CA PHE A 354 7.76 15.24 -5.96
C PHE A 354 9.09 15.96 -5.62
N GLY A 355 9.97 16.13 -6.61
CA GLY A 355 11.32 16.64 -6.41
C GLY A 355 11.35 17.97 -5.66
N GLN A 356 10.45 18.90 -6.00
CA GLN A 356 10.35 20.21 -5.35
C GLN A 356 10.05 20.08 -3.85
N GLN A 357 9.08 19.26 -3.46
CA GLN A 357 8.68 19.10 -2.05
C GLN A 357 9.83 18.51 -1.22
N TYR A 358 10.54 17.52 -1.75
CA TYR A 358 11.73 16.95 -1.10
C TYR A 358 12.90 17.95 -1.06
N ASP A 359 13.10 18.75 -2.11
CA ASP A 359 14.15 19.78 -2.18
C ASP A 359 13.96 20.87 -1.14
N GLU A 360 12.74 21.38 -1.02
CA GLU A 360 12.37 22.39 -0.03
C GLU A 360 12.55 21.87 1.40
N PHE A 361 12.08 20.64 1.66
CA PHE A 361 12.27 19.99 2.96
C PHE A 361 13.75 19.80 3.29
N ALA A 362 14.55 19.26 2.36
CA ALA A 362 15.96 19.02 2.59
C ALA A 362 16.74 20.31 2.87
N LYS A 363 16.41 21.40 2.16
CA LYS A 363 16.99 22.72 2.43
C LYS A 363 16.65 23.21 3.84
N LEU A 364 15.40 23.07 4.27
CA LEU A 364 14.93 23.51 5.59
C LEU A 364 15.58 22.70 6.73
N TYR A 365 15.73 21.39 6.54
CA TYR A 365 16.23 20.46 7.56
C TYR A 365 17.71 20.06 7.37
N LYS A 366 18.44 20.74 6.47
CA LYS A 366 19.85 20.49 6.15
C LYS A 366 20.15 19.03 5.82
N GLN A 367 19.28 18.40 5.03
CA GLN A 367 19.48 17.03 4.53
C GLN A 367 20.25 17.04 3.20
N GLU A 368 20.92 15.92 2.90
CA GLU A 368 21.58 15.75 1.60
C GLU A 368 20.53 15.67 0.49
N ASN A 369 20.78 16.41 -0.58
CA ASN A 369 19.82 16.55 -1.67
C ASN A 369 20.51 16.78 -3.03
N SER A 370 21.77 16.38 -3.13
CA SER A 370 22.51 16.44 -4.37
C SER A 370 21.84 15.55 -5.42
N ILE A 371 22.00 15.91 -6.71
CA ILE A 371 21.52 15.08 -7.81
C ILE A 371 22.19 13.70 -7.75
N ASP A 372 23.49 13.65 -7.44
CA ASP A 372 24.25 12.41 -7.30
C ASP A 372 23.68 11.48 -6.24
N PHE A 373 23.32 12.01 -5.06
CA PHE A 373 22.66 11.25 -4.00
C PHE A 373 21.35 10.64 -4.46
N LYS A 374 20.52 11.40 -5.18
CA LYS A 374 19.25 10.90 -5.73
C LYS A 374 19.45 9.85 -6.82
N LEU A 375 20.44 10.04 -7.69
CA LEU A 375 20.80 9.07 -8.72
C LEU A 375 21.35 7.78 -8.10
N GLU A 376 22.10 7.86 -7.00
CA GLU A 376 22.56 6.69 -6.25
C GLU A 376 21.38 5.88 -5.69
N ILE A 377 20.39 6.55 -5.08
CA ILE A 377 19.17 5.88 -4.61
C ILE A 377 18.47 5.17 -5.78
N LEU A 378 18.28 5.85 -6.91
CA LEU A 378 17.67 5.26 -8.11
C LEU A 378 18.46 4.05 -8.63
N ARG A 379 19.79 4.12 -8.68
CA ARG A 379 20.67 3.00 -9.07
C ARG A 379 20.47 1.82 -8.14
N ASN A 380 20.36 2.04 -6.83
CA ASN A 380 20.22 0.98 -5.84
C ASN A 380 18.83 0.33 -5.89
N CYS A 381 17.78 1.13 -6.13
CA CYS A 381 16.41 0.63 -6.26
C CYS A 381 16.15 -0.17 -7.55
N GLN A 382 16.99 -0.04 -8.60
CA GLN A 382 16.87 -0.74 -9.90
C GLN A 382 15.43 -0.91 -10.42
N PHE A 383 14.61 0.14 -10.26
CA PHE A 383 13.18 0.15 -10.64
C PHE A 383 12.95 -0.12 -12.14
N PHE A 384 14.01 -0.11 -12.96
CA PHE A 384 13.95 -0.17 -14.42
C PHE A 384 14.09 -1.56 -15.05
N LEU A 385 14.45 -2.60 -14.28
CA LEU A 385 14.95 -3.84 -14.91
C LEU A 385 14.01 -5.04 -14.88
N SER A 386 13.06 -5.13 -13.95
CA SER A 386 12.24 -6.34 -13.74
C SER A 386 10.93 -6.39 -14.54
N ARG A 387 10.40 -5.27 -15.05
CA ARG A 387 9.26 -5.29 -15.99
C ARG A 387 9.75 -5.70 -17.39
N PRO A 388 9.18 -6.74 -18.03
CA PRO A 388 9.36 -6.97 -19.46
C PRO A 388 8.72 -5.78 -20.20
N LEU A 389 9.55 -4.91 -20.76
CA LEU A 389 9.08 -3.69 -21.41
C LEU A 389 8.64 -3.95 -22.85
N ASN A 390 7.47 -3.43 -23.21
CA ASN A 390 7.04 -3.29 -24.61
C ASN A 390 8.04 -2.44 -25.42
N CYS A 391 8.13 -2.63 -26.74
CA CYS A 391 9.18 -2.04 -27.59
C CYS A 391 9.34 -0.51 -27.49
N LYS A 392 8.27 0.25 -27.22
CA LYS A 392 8.33 1.72 -26.99
C LYS A 392 9.08 2.10 -25.71
N HIS A 393 9.03 1.27 -24.67
CA HIS A 393 9.68 1.53 -23.38
C HIS A 393 11.15 1.07 -23.36
N LYS A 394 11.56 0.19 -24.28
CA LYS A 394 12.98 -0.21 -24.46
C LYS A 394 13.90 0.96 -24.83
N ARG A 395 13.45 1.89 -25.69
CA ARG A 395 14.21 3.11 -26.03
C ARG A 395 14.33 4.09 -24.85
N ARG A 396 13.29 4.22 -24.03
CA ARG A 396 13.28 5.08 -22.83
C ARG A 396 14.21 4.54 -21.74
N ARG A 397 14.20 3.23 -21.53
CA ARG A 397 15.13 2.54 -20.62
C ARG A 397 16.59 2.73 -21.03
N ARG A 398 16.91 2.69 -22.33
CA ARG A 398 18.27 3.01 -22.80
C ARG A 398 18.68 4.43 -22.41
N HIS A 399 17.86 5.44 -22.66
CA HIS A 399 18.21 6.82 -22.31
C HIS A 399 18.38 7.06 -20.79
N ILE A 400 17.56 6.40 -19.95
CA ILE A 400 17.72 6.46 -18.49
C ILE A 400 18.97 5.70 -18.04
N ILE A 401 19.26 4.53 -18.62
CA ILE A 401 20.51 3.80 -18.39
C ILE A 401 21.69 4.66 -18.81
N ASP A 402 21.60 5.37 -19.93
CA ASP A 402 22.67 6.24 -20.40
C ASP A 402 22.95 7.36 -19.38
N ILE A 403 21.92 7.98 -18.78
CA ILE A 403 22.06 8.98 -17.71
C ILE A 403 22.53 8.38 -16.36
N LEU A 404 22.12 7.14 -16.08
CA LEU A 404 22.47 6.47 -14.83
C LEU A 404 23.88 5.87 -14.87
N TYR A 405 24.47 5.61 -16.04
CA TYR A 405 25.75 4.90 -16.16
C TYR A 405 26.82 5.67 -16.95
N PHE A 406 26.50 6.82 -17.53
CA PHE A 406 27.41 7.78 -18.15
C PHE A 406 27.05 9.21 -17.70
#